data_AF-A0A6G4ZWK2-F1
#
_entry.id   AF-A0A6G4ZWK2-F1
#
_cell.length_a   1.000
_cell.length_b   1.000
_cell.length_c   1.000
_cell.angle_alpha   90.00
_cell.angle_beta   90.00
_cell.angle_gamma   90.00
#
_symmetry.space_group_name_H-M   'P 1'
#
loop_
_entity.id
_entity.type
_entity.pdbx_description
1 polymer ?
#
loop_
_entity_poly.entity_id
_entity_poly.type
_entity_poly.pdbx_seq_one_letter_code
_entity_poly.pdbx_strand_id
1 'polypeptide(L)'
;MSFQAWLLPVRWGLAPLALTLRARTVHLSSKIKCFRRPPAARQGTVSAVAPQIFLLCGFAFVKMSEVERAKQEADRIHEAGDHEASYKMLLKYKDCDDPDLLWRLARVTFKRCENAPKAEREAGLAEGITYLDKAVECGGDKLGPVHKWYSILIGSKKDHTSTKERIQDGFLIKKHVEKAIELMPQDPLNYYVLGNWCYEVAGTPWIIRKAGQLIFSEIPSSTYEEALKHFQQAEKLNQIFTEGTS
;
A
#
# COMPACT_ATOMS: atom_id res chain seq x y z
N MET A 1 -15.11 -24.80 -1.57
CA MET A 1 -13.73 -24.69 -1.05
C MET A 1 -13.51 -23.22 -0.67
N SER A 2 -13.39 -22.94 0.62
CA SER A 2 -13.52 -21.59 1.19
C SER A 2 -12.22 -20.79 1.03
N PHE A 3 -12.31 -19.56 0.49
CA PHE A 3 -11.21 -18.59 0.39
C PHE A 3 -10.71 -18.08 1.77
N GLN A 4 -11.29 -18.52 2.89
CA GLN A 4 -10.81 -18.22 4.25
C GLN A 4 -9.41 -18.79 4.57
N ALA A 5 -8.83 -19.64 3.70
CA ALA A 5 -7.49 -20.19 3.87
C ALA A 5 -6.34 -19.24 3.47
N TRP A 6 -6.62 -18.01 3.02
CA TRP A 6 -5.59 -17.03 2.66
C TRP A 6 -4.85 -16.43 3.87
N LEU A 7 -5.24 -16.77 5.10
CA LEU A 7 -4.57 -16.40 6.34
C LEU A 7 -4.56 -17.59 7.32
N LEU A 8 -3.54 -18.45 7.28
CA LEU A 8 -3.21 -19.32 8.41
C LEU A 8 -1.76 -19.10 8.88
N PRO A 9 -1.54 -19.06 10.21
CA PRO A 9 -0.25 -18.88 10.85
C PRO A 9 0.46 -20.23 10.95
N VAL A 10 1.74 -20.30 10.54
CA VAL A 10 2.59 -21.46 10.82
C VAL A 10 3.62 -21.08 11.88
N ARG A 11 3.45 -21.73 13.03
CA ARG A 11 4.24 -21.61 14.25
C ARG A 11 5.03 -22.91 14.44
N TRP A 12 6.37 -22.86 14.35
CA TRP A 12 7.38 -23.73 14.99
C TRP A 12 8.68 -22.91 14.96
N GLY A 13 9.46 -22.67 16.01
CA GLY A 13 9.77 -23.45 17.19
C GLY A 13 11.25 -23.83 17.14
N LEU A 14 12.04 -23.25 18.07
CA LEU A 14 13.44 -23.56 18.46
C LEU A 14 14.59 -22.72 17.84
N ALA A 15 15.25 -21.98 18.73
CA ALA A 15 16.57 -21.32 18.60
C ALA A 15 17.72 -22.30 18.97
N PRO A 16 18.98 -21.90 19.23
CA PRO A 16 19.83 -20.80 18.72
C PRO A 16 21.21 -21.33 18.21
N LEU A 17 21.94 -20.56 17.40
CA LEU A 17 23.40 -20.71 17.35
C LEU A 17 24.11 -19.36 17.35
N ALA A 18 24.75 -19.09 18.49
CA ALA A 18 25.74 -18.06 18.68
C ALA A 18 27.02 -18.43 17.92
N LEU A 19 27.57 -17.48 17.17
CA LEU A 19 28.98 -17.50 16.78
C LEU A 19 29.55 -16.09 16.92
N THR A 20 30.32 -15.97 17.99
CA THR A 20 31.26 -14.90 18.28
C THR A 20 32.38 -14.84 17.25
N LEU A 21 33.03 -13.66 17.16
CA LEU A 21 34.36 -13.32 16.63
C LEU A 21 34.25 -12.30 15.48
N ARG A 22 35.03 -11.22 15.40
CA ARG A 22 36.13 -10.68 16.21
C ARG A 22 36.34 -9.25 15.70
N ALA A 23 36.31 -8.24 16.57
CA ALA A 23 36.68 -6.89 16.19
C ALA A 23 38.14 -6.85 15.74
N ARG A 24 38.42 -6.32 14.54
CA ARG A 24 39.77 -5.90 14.15
C ARG A 24 39.86 -4.38 14.29
N THR A 25 40.52 -3.95 15.36
CA THR A 25 41.05 -2.59 15.53
C THR A 25 42.12 -2.33 14.47
N VAL A 26 41.88 -1.34 13.61
CA VAL A 26 42.92 -0.80 12.72
C VAL A 26 43.67 0.30 13.48
N HIS A 27 44.95 0.05 13.71
CA HIS A 27 45.89 0.98 14.31
C HIS A 27 46.31 1.99 13.23
N LEU A 28 45.80 3.23 13.30
CA LEU A 28 46.20 4.29 12.38
C LEU A 28 47.37 5.07 13.00
N SER A 29 48.57 4.82 12.48
CA SER A 29 49.80 5.51 12.87
C SER A 29 49.78 6.96 12.38
N SER A 30 50.02 7.88 13.32
CA SER A 30 50.17 9.32 13.12
C SER A 30 51.39 9.65 12.26
N LYS A 31 51.17 10.23 11.07
CA LYS A 31 52.18 11.05 10.39
C LYS A 31 51.62 12.44 10.15
N ILE A 32 51.93 13.30 11.13
CA ILE A 32 51.85 14.76 11.04
C ILE A 32 52.75 15.19 9.88
N LYS A 33 52.17 15.80 8.85
CA LYS A 33 52.90 16.59 7.85
C LYS A 33 52.39 18.02 7.89
N CYS A 34 53.36 18.93 7.99
CA CYS A 34 53.23 20.37 8.15
C CYS A 34 52.18 21.01 7.25
N PHE A 35 51.21 21.68 7.86
CA PHE A 35 50.30 22.60 7.17
C PHE A 35 50.97 23.98 7.10
N ARG A 36 51.37 24.38 5.90
CA ARG A 36 51.76 25.78 5.61
C ARG A 36 50.51 26.66 5.69
N ARG A 37 50.62 27.80 6.36
CA ARG A 37 49.58 28.85 6.44
C ARG A 37 49.12 29.28 5.03
N PRO A 38 47.81 29.39 4.75
CA PRO A 38 47.33 30.21 3.65
C PRO A 38 47.34 31.69 4.04
N PRO A 39 47.54 32.62 3.09
CA PRO A 39 47.51 34.05 3.36
C PRO A 39 46.07 34.55 3.57
N ALA A 40 45.96 35.63 4.33
CA ALA A 40 44.72 36.33 4.63
C ALA A 40 44.00 36.76 3.35
N ALA A 41 42.80 36.22 3.12
CA ALA A 41 41.89 36.68 2.09
C ALA A 41 40.70 37.40 2.75
N ARG A 42 40.60 38.68 2.37
CA ARG A 42 39.51 39.66 2.54
C ARG A 42 38.24 39.23 3.27
N GLN A 43 37.90 40.03 4.27
CA GLN A 43 36.55 40.16 4.83
C GLN A 43 35.58 40.59 3.71
N GLY A 44 34.90 39.61 3.11
CA GLY A 44 33.62 39.80 2.45
C GLY A 44 32.54 39.54 3.49
N THR A 45 31.65 40.50 3.71
CA THR A 45 30.47 40.36 4.57
C THR A 45 29.55 39.29 3.98
N VAL A 46 29.66 38.06 4.45
CA VAL A 46 28.69 37.00 4.17
C VAL A 46 27.45 37.33 4.98
N SER A 47 26.41 37.81 4.29
CA SER A 47 25.08 38.00 4.86
C SER A 47 24.60 36.69 5.50
N ALA A 48 24.26 36.77 6.79
CA ALA A 48 24.00 35.65 7.68
C ALA A 48 22.64 34.96 7.44
N VAL A 49 22.36 34.52 6.22
CA VAL A 49 21.08 33.87 5.86
C VAL A 49 21.24 32.39 5.47
N ALA A 50 22.46 31.87 5.45
CA ALA A 50 22.77 30.50 5.00
C ALA A 50 22.82 29.35 6.05
N PRO A 51 22.48 29.47 7.36
CA PRO A 51 22.41 28.29 8.22
C PRO A 51 21.07 27.55 8.17
N GLN A 52 19.96 28.22 7.84
CA GLN A 52 18.63 27.62 7.99
C GLN A 52 18.22 26.71 6.83
N ILE A 53 18.60 27.04 5.59
CA ILE A 53 18.23 26.23 4.41
C ILE A 53 18.95 24.86 4.44
N PHE A 54 20.21 24.81 4.88
CA PHE A 54 20.96 23.55 5.04
C PHE A 54 20.40 22.67 6.17
N LEU A 55 19.95 23.26 7.29
CA LEU A 55 19.34 22.52 8.39
C LEU A 55 17.95 21.97 8.02
N LEU A 56 17.13 22.73 7.28
CA LEU A 56 15.81 22.29 6.83
C LEU A 56 15.90 21.19 5.75
N CYS A 57 16.80 21.33 4.78
CA CYS A 57 17.06 20.26 3.80
C CYS A 57 17.65 19.00 4.47
N GLY A 58 18.56 19.17 5.44
CA GLY A 58 19.10 18.04 6.21
C GLY A 58 18.05 17.33 7.05
N PHE A 59 17.16 18.08 7.70
CA PHE A 59 16.06 17.51 8.51
C PHE A 59 15.03 16.78 7.64
N ALA A 60 14.65 17.35 6.50
CA ALA A 60 13.77 16.68 5.53
C ALA A 60 14.43 15.40 4.98
N PHE A 61 15.72 15.43 4.66
CA PHE A 61 16.46 14.28 4.15
C PHE A 61 16.57 13.14 5.19
N VAL A 62 16.86 13.46 6.46
CA VAL A 62 16.91 12.46 7.54
C VAL A 62 15.52 11.85 7.76
N LYS A 63 14.45 12.67 7.80
CA LYS A 63 13.08 12.19 8.00
C LYS A 63 12.61 11.24 6.90
N MET A 64 12.97 11.51 5.64
CA MET A 64 12.68 10.60 4.52
C MET A 64 13.37 9.23 4.68
N SER A 65 14.61 9.21 5.18
CA SER A 65 15.33 7.95 5.43
C SER A 65 14.72 7.11 6.56
N GLU A 66 14.05 7.75 7.53
CA GLU A 66 13.34 7.06 8.61
C GLU A 66 12.00 6.50 8.15
N VAL A 67 11.25 7.27 7.34
CA VAL A 67 9.99 6.84 6.72
C VAL A 67 10.22 5.59 5.86
N GLU A 68 11.28 5.57 5.05
CA GLU A 68 11.59 4.41 4.20
C GLU A 68 11.87 3.14 5.04
N ARG A 69 12.66 3.26 6.12
CA ARG A 69 12.88 2.14 7.04
C ARG A 69 11.59 1.69 7.73
N ALA A 70 10.73 2.64 8.12
CA ALA A 70 9.44 2.33 8.73
C ALA A 70 8.52 1.56 7.76
N LYS A 71 8.51 1.91 6.47
CA LYS A 71 7.75 1.15 5.44
C LYS A 71 8.22 -0.29 5.34
N GLN A 72 9.54 -0.51 5.22
CA GLN A 72 10.12 -1.85 5.09
C GLN A 72 9.90 -2.72 6.34
N GLU A 73 10.02 -2.13 7.53
CA GLU A 73 9.73 -2.84 8.79
C GLU A 73 8.23 -3.12 8.92
N ALA A 74 7.37 -2.17 8.59
CA ALA A 74 5.92 -2.39 8.60
C ALA A 74 5.47 -3.48 7.62
N ASP A 75 6.10 -3.57 6.44
CA ASP A 75 5.87 -4.66 5.48
C ASP A 75 6.25 -6.02 6.09
N ARG A 76 7.43 -6.14 6.70
CA ARG A 76 7.86 -7.37 7.39
C ARG A 76 6.93 -7.78 8.53
N ILE A 77 6.51 -6.82 9.35
CA ILE A 77 5.55 -7.07 10.45
C ILE A 77 4.19 -7.50 9.89
N HIS A 78 3.74 -6.88 8.80
CA HIS A 78 2.49 -7.25 8.14
C HIS A 78 2.53 -8.67 7.57
N GLU A 79 3.63 -9.04 6.90
CA GLU A 79 3.87 -10.39 6.38
C GLU A 79 3.95 -11.44 7.49
N ALA A 80 4.45 -11.07 8.67
CA ALA A 80 4.43 -11.90 9.87
C ALA A 80 3.03 -12.05 10.52
N GLY A 81 2.03 -11.31 10.03
CA GLY A 81 0.63 -11.37 10.49
C GLY A 81 0.25 -10.39 11.59
N ASP A 82 1.17 -9.56 12.08
CA ASP A 82 0.86 -8.57 13.14
C ASP A 82 0.42 -7.22 12.55
N HIS A 83 -0.84 -7.17 12.13
CA HIS A 83 -1.39 -5.99 11.46
C HIS A 83 -1.51 -4.76 12.39
N GLU A 84 -1.70 -4.98 13.69
CA GLU A 84 -1.84 -3.89 14.67
C GLU A 84 -0.50 -3.23 14.96
N ALA A 85 0.59 -4.01 15.11
CA ALA A 85 1.93 -3.44 15.24
C ALA A 85 2.37 -2.69 13.98
N SER A 86 2.07 -3.25 12.80
CA SER A 86 2.34 -2.61 11.51
C SER A 86 1.58 -1.28 11.37
N TYR A 87 0.29 -1.25 11.75
CA TYR A 87 -0.50 -0.02 11.81
C TYR A 87 0.11 1.02 12.75
N LYS A 88 0.42 0.64 14.00
CA LYS A 88 1.05 1.56 14.99
C LYS A 88 2.38 2.13 14.51
N MET A 89 3.14 1.37 13.72
CA MET A 89 4.40 1.85 13.16
C MET A 89 4.17 2.92 12.09
N LEU A 90 3.29 2.65 11.12
CA LEU A 90 3.00 3.56 10.01
C LEU A 90 2.22 4.80 10.47
N LEU A 91 1.36 4.67 11.48
CA LEU A 91 0.53 5.77 12.00
C LEU A 91 1.37 6.97 12.47
N LYS A 92 2.59 6.73 12.95
CA LYS A 92 3.56 7.79 13.36
C LYS A 92 3.92 8.75 12.22
N TYR A 93 3.71 8.31 10.98
CA TYR A 93 4.09 9.03 9.76
C TYR A 93 2.88 9.28 8.84
N LYS A 94 1.64 9.19 9.34
CA LYS A 94 0.42 9.39 8.53
C LYS A 94 0.36 10.75 7.79
N ASP A 95 1.08 11.75 8.30
CA ASP A 95 1.13 13.12 7.79
C ASP A 95 2.36 13.37 6.90
N CYS A 96 3.06 12.33 6.41
CA CYS A 96 4.23 12.48 5.54
C CYS A 96 3.90 12.73 4.06
N ASP A 97 2.62 12.67 3.69
CA ASP A 97 2.12 12.86 2.32
C ASP A 97 2.81 11.98 1.25
N ASP A 98 3.46 10.88 1.68
CA ASP A 98 4.05 9.87 0.79
C ASP A 98 2.96 8.86 0.37
N PRO A 99 2.54 8.82 -0.91
CA PRO A 99 1.57 7.84 -1.38
C PRO A 99 1.98 6.40 -1.08
N ASP A 100 3.29 6.11 -1.06
CA ASP A 100 3.83 4.79 -0.82
C ASP A 100 3.67 4.32 0.63
N LEU A 101 3.65 5.27 1.58
CA LEU A 101 3.28 5.02 2.97
C LEU A 101 1.76 4.91 3.12
N LEU A 102 1.00 5.79 2.46
CA LEU A 102 -0.44 5.90 2.62
C LEU A 102 -1.18 4.63 2.17
N TRP A 103 -0.80 4.01 1.04
CA TRP A 103 -1.44 2.74 0.64
C TRP A 103 -1.11 1.59 1.60
N ARG A 104 0.10 1.56 2.18
CA ARG A 104 0.47 0.59 3.21
C ARG A 104 -0.35 0.77 4.47
N LEU A 105 -0.52 2.03 4.89
CA LEU A 105 -1.34 2.39 6.04
C LEU A 105 -2.80 1.98 5.80
N ALA A 106 -3.36 2.23 4.62
CA ALA A 106 -4.69 1.78 4.24
C ALA A 106 -4.85 0.25 4.32
N ARG A 107 -3.88 -0.50 3.77
CA ARG A 107 -3.85 -1.97 3.84
C ARG A 107 -3.93 -2.47 5.27
N VAL A 108 -3.06 -1.98 6.15
CA VAL A 108 -2.97 -2.49 7.52
C VAL A 108 -4.14 -2.02 8.38
N THR A 109 -4.70 -0.85 8.07
CA THR A 109 -5.95 -0.33 8.69
C THR A 109 -7.14 -1.23 8.36
N PHE A 110 -7.27 -1.67 7.11
CA PHE A 110 -8.30 -2.63 6.74
C PHE A 110 -8.04 -4.01 7.38
N LYS A 111 -6.80 -4.50 7.29
CA LYS A 111 -6.44 -5.85 7.75
C LYS A 111 -6.60 -6.06 9.25
N ARG A 112 -6.34 -5.06 10.09
CA ARG A 112 -6.58 -5.14 11.54
C ARG A 112 -8.07 -5.23 11.90
N CYS A 113 -8.95 -4.67 11.07
CA CYS A 113 -10.40 -4.63 11.31
C CYS A 113 -11.19 -5.64 10.44
N GLU A 114 -10.52 -6.44 9.59
CA GLU A 114 -11.17 -7.31 8.60
C GLU A 114 -12.15 -8.31 9.23
N ASN A 115 -11.77 -8.83 10.41
CA ASN A 115 -12.55 -9.79 11.19
C ASN A 115 -13.21 -9.18 12.43
N ALA A 116 -13.20 -7.85 12.56
CA ALA A 116 -13.81 -7.13 13.67
C ALA A 116 -15.35 -7.08 13.54
N PRO A 117 -16.08 -6.73 14.61
CA PRO A 117 -17.51 -6.47 14.55
C PRO A 117 -17.86 -5.41 13.49
N LYS A 118 -19.08 -5.47 12.95
CA LYS A 118 -19.54 -4.66 11.82
C LYS A 118 -19.13 -3.18 11.90
N ALA A 119 -19.44 -2.51 13.01
CA ALA A 119 -19.17 -1.08 13.18
C ALA A 119 -17.67 -0.75 13.13
N GLU A 120 -16.82 -1.58 13.74
CA GLU A 120 -15.37 -1.39 13.72
C GLU A 120 -14.78 -1.67 12.33
N ARG A 121 -15.28 -2.72 11.66
CA ARG A 121 -14.91 -3.03 10.28
C ARG A 121 -15.26 -1.90 9.32
N GLU A 122 -16.46 -1.31 9.45
CA GLU A 122 -16.91 -0.18 8.63
C GLU A 122 -16.08 1.08 8.91
N ALA A 123 -15.75 1.34 10.17
CA ALA A 123 -14.85 2.44 10.54
C ALA A 123 -13.44 2.25 9.93
N GLY A 124 -12.87 1.04 10.02
CA GLY A 124 -11.57 0.73 9.42
C GLY A 124 -11.57 0.82 7.89
N LEU A 125 -12.68 0.46 7.23
CA LEU A 125 -12.85 0.64 5.79
C LEU A 125 -12.87 2.12 5.41
N ALA A 126 -13.66 2.94 6.11
CA ALA A 126 -13.74 4.38 5.86
C ALA A 126 -12.40 5.09 6.12
N GLU A 127 -11.71 4.72 7.20
CA GLU A 127 -10.36 5.23 7.52
C GLU A 127 -9.37 4.86 6.41
N GLY A 128 -9.36 3.59 5.98
CA GLY A 128 -8.49 3.10 4.92
C GLY A 128 -8.73 3.79 3.57
N ILE A 129 -9.99 4.02 3.19
CA ILE A 129 -10.36 4.74 1.96
C ILE A 129 -9.86 6.19 2.02
N THR A 130 -9.99 6.85 3.19
CA THR A 130 -9.48 8.21 3.39
C THR A 130 -7.96 8.32 3.14
N TYR A 131 -7.19 7.30 3.57
CA TYR A 131 -5.75 7.27 3.26
C TYR A 131 -5.47 7.08 1.77
N LEU A 132 -6.31 6.33 1.06
CA LEU A 132 -6.15 6.12 -0.38
C LEU A 132 -6.56 7.32 -1.22
N ASP A 133 -7.59 8.07 -0.80
CA ASP A 133 -7.93 9.38 -1.37
C ASP A 133 -6.73 10.30 -1.28
N LYS A 134 -6.16 10.43 -0.08
CA LYS A 134 -4.94 11.21 0.14
C LYS A 134 -3.77 10.69 -0.71
N ALA A 135 -3.61 9.37 -0.85
CA ALA A 135 -2.54 8.80 -1.67
C ALA A 135 -2.67 9.21 -3.14
N VAL A 136 -3.89 9.23 -3.68
CA VAL A 136 -4.16 9.69 -5.05
C VAL A 136 -3.88 11.19 -5.19
N GLU A 137 -4.33 12.01 -4.22
CA GLU A 137 -4.06 13.46 -4.19
C GLU A 137 -2.57 13.78 -4.15
N CYS A 138 -1.78 12.99 -3.42
CA CYS A 138 -0.33 13.11 -3.31
C CYS A 138 0.44 12.52 -4.51
N GLY A 139 -0.23 12.17 -5.61
CA GLY A 139 0.42 11.70 -6.85
C GLY A 139 0.59 10.17 -6.94
N GLY A 140 -0.13 9.41 -6.13
CA GLY A 140 -0.12 7.94 -6.10
C GLY A 140 -0.77 7.25 -7.30
N ASP A 141 -1.29 7.97 -8.30
CA ASP A 141 -1.98 7.42 -9.48
C ASP A 141 -1.08 6.50 -10.35
N LYS A 142 0.24 6.65 -10.24
CA LYS A 142 1.20 5.77 -10.93
C LYS A 142 1.59 4.54 -10.11
N LEU A 143 1.10 4.42 -8.88
CA LEU A 143 1.42 3.31 -7.98
C LEU A 143 0.32 2.26 -8.06
N GLY A 144 0.65 1.11 -8.65
CA GLY A 144 -0.26 -0.04 -8.72
C GLY A 144 -0.88 -0.43 -7.37
N PRO A 145 -0.13 -0.46 -6.25
CA PRO A 145 -0.68 -0.79 -4.94
C PRO A 145 -1.79 0.15 -4.46
N VAL A 146 -1.73 1.44 -4.80
CA VAL A 146 -2.80 2.41 -4.47
C VAL A 146 -4.11 1.94 -5.09
N HIS A 147 -4.13 1.70 -6.40
CA HIS A 147 -5.32 1.25 -7.12
C HIS A 147 -5.80 -0.14 -6.70
N LYS A 148 -4.85 -1.06 -6.42
CA LYS A 148 -5.17 -2.39 -5.90
C LYS A 148 -5.92 -2.30 -4.57
N TRP A 149 -5.37 -1.60 -3.57
CA TRP A 149 -6.02 -1.48 -2.28
C TRP A 149 -7.30 -0.65 -2.34
N TYR A 150 -7.39 0.34 -3.23
CA TYR A 150 -8.61 1.11 -3.43
C TYR A 150 -9.77 0.23 -3.91
N SER A 151 -9.55 -0.57 -4.95
CA SER A 151 -10.59 -1.48 -5.45
C SER A 151 -10.98 -2.55 -4.41
N ILE A 152 -10.02 -3.09 -3.65
CA ILE A 152 -10.27 -4.06 -2.56
C ILE A 152 -11.11 -3.44 -1.43
N LEU A 153 -10.78 -2.22 -0.97
CA LEU A 153 -11.47 -1.58 0.15
C LEU A 153 -12.90 -1.18 -0.24
N ILE A 154 -13.12 -0.60 -1.42
CA ILE A 154 -14.48 -0.33 -1.88
C ILE A 154 -15.27 -1.64 -2.03
N GLY A 155 -14.69 -2.66 -2.69
CA GLY A 155 -15.35 -3.96 -2.87
C GLY A 155 -15.63 -4.70 -1.56
N SER A 156 -14.99 -4.30 -0.46
CA SER A 156 -15.21 -4.86 0.87
C SER A 156 -16.39 -4.21 1.61
N LYS A 157 -16.97 -3.11 1.12
CA LYS A 157 -18.20 -2.55 1.69
C LYS A 157 -19.35 -3.55 1.51
N LYS A 158 -20.03 -3.89 2.62
CA LYS A 158 -21.17 -4.82 2.59
C LYS A 158 -22.50 -4.09 2.43
N ASP A 159 -22.60 -2.94 3.08
CA ASP A 159 -23.80 -2.13 3.09
C ASP A 159 -23.57 -0.85 2.28
N HIS A 160 -24.60 -0.46 1.53
CA HIS A 160 -24.64 0.80 0.81
C HIS A 160 -25.88 1.55 1.25
N THR A 161 -25.77 2.86 1.43
CA THR A 161 -26.89 3.71 1.87
C THR A 161 -27.96 3.80 0.78
N SER A 162 -27.55 3.68 -0.49
CA SER A 162 -28.46 3.75 -1.64
C SER A 162 -27.98 2.90 -2.83
N THR A 163 -28.90 2.57 -3.74
CA THR A 163 -28.57 1.96 -5.03
C THR A 163 -27.63 2.84 -5.85
N LYS A 164 -27.75 4.17 -5.75
CA LYS A 164 -26.87 5.13 -6.43
C LYS A 164 -25.43 4.96 -5.95
N GLU A 165 -25.21 4.91 -4.64
CA GLU A 165 -23.89 4.71 -4.04
C GLU A 165 -23.29 3.37 -4.48
N ARG A 166 -24.07 2.28 -4.46
CA ARG A 166 -23.63 0.97 -4.95
C ARG A 166 -23.18 0.99 -6.41
N ILE A 167 -23.88 1.72 -7.28
CA ILE A 167 -23.50 1.86 -8.69
C ILE A 167 -22.21 2.69 -8.81
N GLN A 168 -22.07 3.78 -8.05
CA GLN A 168 -20.86 4.60 -8.03
C GLN A 168 -19.64 3.81 -7.56
N ASP A 169 -19.79 3.05 -6.48
CA ASP A 169 -18.76 2.14 -5.97
C ASP A 169 -18.39 1.09 -7.04
N GLY A 170 -19.37 0.56 -7.77
CA GLY A 170 -19.13 -0.33 -8.92
C GLY A 170 -18.24 0.31 -10.00
N PHE A 171 -18.47 1.58 -10.36
CA PHE A 171 -17.61 2.31 -11.30
C PHE A 171 -16.20 2.51 -10.76
N LEU A 172 -16.08 2.88 -9.48
CA LEU A 172 -14.79 3.12 -8.84
C LEU A 172 -13.97 1.82 -8.75
N ILE A 173 -14.59 0.70 -8.35
CA ILE A 173 -13.91 -0.61 -8.32
C ILE A 173 -13.34 -0.94 -9.70
N LYS A 174 -14.15 -0.83 -10.77
CA LYS A 174 -13.69 -1.11 -12.14
C LYS A 174 -12.51 -0.23 -12.54
N LYS A 175 -12.64 1.08 -12.38
CA LYS A 175 -11.59 2.06 -12.69
C LYS A 175 -10.27 1.71 -12.00
N HIS A 176 -10.32 1.45 -10.69
CA HIS A 176 -9.12 1.18 -9.91
C HIS A 176 -8.55 -0.21 -10.20
N VAL A 177 -9.36 -1.26 -10.35
CA VAL A 177 -8.82 -2.60 -10.63
C VAL A 177 -8.21 -2.68 -12.03
N GLU A 178 -8.81 -2.06 -13.05
CA GLU A 178 -8.23 -1.99 -14.40
C GLU A 178 -6.89 -1.26 -14.37
N LYS A 179 -6.80 -0.13 -13.66
CA LYS A 179 -5.54 0.60 -13.49
C LYS A 179 -4.49 -0.22 -12.73
N ALA A 180 -4.90 -1.00 -11.73
CA ALA A 180 -4.01 -1.89 -11.00
C ALA A 180 -3.48 -3.02 -11.91
N ILE A 181 -4.29 -3.55 -12.82
CA ILE A 181 -3.87 -4.55 -13.83
C ILE A 181 -2.87 -3.92 -14.82
N GLU A 182 -3.11 -2.70 -15.30
CA GLU A 182 -2.16 -1.99 -16.17
C GLU A 182 -0.79 -1.83 -15.51
N LEU A 183 -0.76 -1.46 -14.23
CA LEU A 183 0.47 -1.16 -13.48
C LEU A 183 1.15 -2.42 -12.92
N MET A 184 0.37 -3.46 -12.59
CA MET A 184 0.83 -4.71 -11.99
C MET A 184 0.16 -5.92 -12.66
N PRO A 185 0.50 -6.21 -13.94
CA PRO A 185 -0.19 -7.23 -14.73
C PRO A 185 0.09 -8.67 -14.28
N GLN A 186 1.07 -8.85 -13.39
CA GLN A 186 1.45 -10.16 -12.84
C GLN A 186 0.84 -10.43 -11.46
N ASP A 187 0.09 -9.47 -10.90
CA ASP A 187 -0.54 -9.64 -9.60
C ASP A 187 -1.87 -10.42 -9.74
N PRO A 188 -1.95 -11.68 -9.28
CA PRO A 188 -3.15 -12.49 -9.43
C PRO A 188 -4.37 -11.88 -8.73
N LEU A 189 -4.16 -11.11 -7.64
CA LEU A 189 -5.25 -10.54 -6.87
C LEU A 189 -6.02 -9.49 -7.66
N ASN A 190 -5.36 -8.75 -8.57
CA ASN A 190 -6.04 -7.76 -9.40
C ASN A 190 -7.07 -8.42 -10.35
N TYR A 191 -6.72 -9.56 -10.96
CA TYR A 191 -7.65 -10.31 -11.81
C TYR A 191 -8.76 -10.97 -10.99
N TYR A 192 -8.46 -11.43 -9.78
CA TYR A 192 -9.48 -11.96 -8.87
C TYR A 192 -10.52 -10.89 -8.50
N VAL A 193 -10.07 -9.66 -8.18
CA VAL A 193 -10.97 -8.54 -7.88
C VAL A 193 -11.82 -8.17 -9.10
N LEU A 194 -11.24 -8.13 -10.30
CA LEU A 194 -12.00 -7.87 -11.52
C LEU A 194 -13.00 -8.99 -11.83
N GLY A 195 -12.64 -10.25 -11.60
CA GLY A 195 -13.55 -11.39 -11.72
C GLY A 195 -14.75 -11.30 -10.77
N ASN A 196 -14.52 -10.93 -9.51
CA ASN A 196 -15.60 -10.68 -8.55
C ASN A 196 -16.50 -9.53 -9.00
N TRP A 197 -15.90 -8.45 -9.50
CA TRP A 197 -16.65 -7.32 -10.05
C TRP A 197 -17.55 -7.77 -11.22
N CYS A 198 -17.01 -8.53 -12.18
CA CYS A 198 -17.78 -9.08 -13.30
C CYS A 198 -18.94 -9.95 -12.82
N TYR A 199 -18.69 -10.82 -11.84
CA TYR A 199 -19.69 -11.73 -11.27
C TYR A 199 -20.86 -10.97 -10.62
N GLU A 200 -20.55 -9.99 -9.76
CA GLU A 200 -21.55 -9.16 -9.08
C GLU A 200 -22.36 -8.30 -10.05
N VAL A 201 -21.67 -7.73 -11.05
CA VAL A 201 -22.32 -6.93 -12.09
C VAL A 201 -23.22 -7.80 -12.94
N ALA A 202 -22.78 -9.00 -13.36
CA ALA A 202 -23.57 -9.95 -14.15
C ALA A 202 -24.86 -10.38 -13.42
N GLY A 203 -24.79 -10.58 -12.10
CA GLY A 203 -25.92 -10.94 -11.25
C GLY A 203 -26.88 -9.79 -10.91
N THR A 204 -26.56 -8.55 -11.26
CA THR A 204 -27.41 -7.39 -10.91
C THR A 204 -28.77 -7.45 -11.63
N PRO A 205 -29.91 -7.37 -10.89
CA PRO A 205 -31.24 -7.47 -11.49
C PRO A 205 -31.49 -6.42 -12.59
N TRP A 206 -32.18 -6.83 -13.66
CA TRP A 206 -32.46 -5.98 -14.82
C TRP A 206 -33.13 -4.64 -14.44
N ILE A 207 -34.02 -4.67 -13.43
CA ILE A 207 -34.77 -3.49 -12.98
C ILE A 207 -33.86 -2.45 -12.30
N ILE A 208 -32.84 -2.91 -11.56
CA ILE A 208 -31.82 -2.05 -10.96
C ILE A 208 -30.95 -1.44 -12.06
N ARG A 209 -30.65 -2.21 -13.12
CA ARG A 209 -29.97 -1.68 -14.31
C ARG A 209 -30.82 -0.65 -15.06
N LYS A 210 -32.14 -0.80 -15.13
CA LYS A 210 -32.99 0.22 -15.77
C LYS A 210 -33.12 1.49 -14.93
N ALA A 211 -33.29 1.35 -13.61
CA ALA A 211 -33.39 2.49 -12.71
C ALA A 211 -32.11 3.33 -12.70
N GLY A 212 -30.92 2.69 -12.75
CA GLY A 212 -29.67 3.43 -12.80
C GLY A 212 -29.42 4.16 -14.12
N GLN A 213 -29.97 3.70 -15.26
CA GLN A 213 -29.80 4.34 -16.58
C GLN A 213 -30.45 5.73 -16.65
N LEU A 214 -31.38 6.02 -15.72
CA LEU A 214 -31.99 7.33 -15.57
C LEU A 214 -31.08 8.33 -14.84
N ILE A 215 -30.12 7.83 -14.06
CA ILE A 215 -29.22 8.63 -13.21
C ILE A 215 -27.81 8.68 -13.83
N PHE A 216 -27.39 7.59 -14.47
CA PHE A 216 -26.08 7.41 -15.10
C PHE A 216 -26.27 7.13 -16.59
N SER A 217 -25.46 7.76 -17.44
CA SER A 217 -25.55 7.61 -18.90
C SER A 217 -25.29 6.18 -19.37
N GLU A 218 -24.44 5.46 -18.65
CA GLU A 218 -24.17 4.04 -18.83
C GLU A 218 -24.17 3.39 -17.45
N ILE A 219 -24.50 2.09 -17.34
CA ILE A 219 -24.32 1.31 -16.12
C ILE A 219 -23.29 0.23 -16.45
N PRO A 220 -22.38 -0.12 -15.52
CA PRO A 220 -21.47 -1.19 -15.81
C PRO A 220 -22.23 -2.50 -16.06
N SER A 221 -21.89 -3.16 -17.16
CA SER A 221 -22.40 -4.48 -17.51
C SER A 221 -21.23 -5.45 -17.65
N SER A 222 -21.48 -6.71 -17.35
CA SER A 222 -20.53 -7.81 -17.52
C SER A 222 -21.27 -9.14 -17.56
N THR A 223 -20.58 -10.21 -17.95
CA THR A 223 -21.12 -11.58 -18.01
C THR A 223 -20.37 -12.54 -17.08
N TYR A 224 -21.00 -13.68 -16.79
CA TYR A 224 -20.35 -14.72 -15.99
C TYR A 224 -19.14 -15.34 -16.71
N GLU A 225 -19.14 -15.34 -18.04
CA GLU A 225 -18.01 -15.79 -18.86
C GLU A 225 -16.79 -14.85 -18.71
N GLU A 226 -17.02 -13.53 -18.63
CA GLU A 226 -15.94 -12.58 -18.35
C GLU A 226 -15.38 -12.79 -16.95
N ALA A 227 -16.25 -12.98 -15.95
CA ALA A 227 -15.83 -13.30 -14.58
C ALA A 227 -14.95 -14.57 -14.55
N LEU A 228 -15.39 -15.63 -15.23
CA LEU A 228 -14.64 -16.89 -15.32
C LEU A 228 -13.26 -16.71 -15.96
N LYS A 229 -13.16 -15.95 -17.05
CA LYS A 229 -11.87 -15.65 -17.71
C LYS A 229 -10.90 -14.96 -16.75
N HIS A 230 -11.38 -13.99 -15.99
CA HIS A 230 -10.54 -13.29 -15.01
C HIS A 230 -10.11 -14.19 -13.84
N PHE A 231 -11.00 -15.05 -13.34
CA PHE A 231 -10.63 -16.04 -12.32
C PHE A 231 -9.58 -17.04 -12.81
N GLN A 232 -9.72 -17.55 -14.04
CA GLN A 232 -8.73 -18.44 -14.66
C GLN A 232 -7.36 -17.76 -14.82
N GLN A 233 -7.35 -16.47 -15.20
CA GLN A 233 -6.12 -15.69 -15.29
C GLN A 233 -5.47 -15.49 -13.91
N ALA A 234 -6.27 -15.21 -12.86
CA ALA A 234 -5.78 -15.11 -11.50
C ALA A 234 -5.13 -16.42 -11.03
N GLU A 235 -5.77 -17.56 -11.29
CA GLU A 235 -5.24 -18.89 -10.94
C GLU A 235 -3.93 -19.19 -11.67
N LYS A 236 -3.87 -18.92 -12.98
CA LYS A 236 -2.66 -19.12 -13.80
C LYS A 236 -1.48 -18.33 -13.26
N LEU A 237 -1.68 -17.05 -12.94
CA LEU A 237 -0.62 -16.19 -12.39
C LEU A 237 -0.17 -16.66 -11.00
N ASN A 238 -1.10 -17.15 -10.18
CA ASN A 238 -0.77 -17.67 -8.86
C ASN A 238 0.08 -18.95 -8.92
N GLN A 239 -0.23 -19.87 -9.83
CA GLN A 239 0.56 -21.09 -10.05
C GLN A 239 2.02 -20.75 -10.42
N ILE A 240 2.20 -19.82 -11.37
CA ILE A 240 3.52 -19.34 -11.79
C ILE A 240 4.29 -18.75 -10.60
N PHE A 241 3.62 -17.98 -9.74
CA PHE A 241 4.24 -17.40 -8.55
C PHE A 241 4.71 -18.48 -7.58
N THR A 242 3.88 -19.49 -7.31
CA THR A 242 4.23 -20.57 -6.38
C THR A 242 5.35 -21.47 -6.91
N GLU A 243 5.35 -21.80 -8.20
CA GLU A 243 6.36 -22.67 -8.82
C GLU A 243 7.73 -21.97 -8.96
N GLY A 244 7.75 -20.64 -9.11
CA GLY A 244 8.98 -19.85 -9.17
C GLY A 244 9.71 -19.68 -7.83
N THR A 245 9.09 -20.11 -6.72
CA THR A 245 9.65 -20.02 -5.36
C THR A 245 10.11 -21.36 -4.78
N SER A 246 9.91 -22.45 -5.52
CA SER A 246 10.29 -23.83 -5.16
C SER A 246 11.64 -24.27 -5.73
#